data_AF-A0A520WFD8-F1
#
_entry.id   AF-A0A520WFD8-F1
#
_cell.length_a   1.000
_cell.length_b   1.000
_cell.length_c   1.000
_cell.angle_alpha   90.00
_cell.angle_beta   90.00
_cell.angle_gamma   90.00
#
_symmetry.space_group_name_H-M   'P 1'
#
loop_
_entity.id
_entity.type
_entity.pdbx_description
1 polymer ?
#
loop_
_entity_poly.entity_id
_entity_poly.type
_entity_poly.pdbx_seq_one_letter_code
_entity_poly.pdbx_strand_id
1 'polypeptide(L)'
;MKRFILFFNVSLFIWFACEDNNSLNVEIAPLEDCAGILGGESICGCTDSTATNFDSSATYDDESCIKTIEIIYNIDDSLPVDWIAEFYIVINNLQNIIPVYRNYFNVLQVYAWNDNIDDPYLGIEGGSYVGGESSLPIMVLEIPNSEFLYGHIHRFSVIAHEYFHVYQRSLSHSMNLWNDHPNGFDIKWLIEGSAASFESIYIQNYYNYNYFNEQNYVDSMVTIDPSIFESYNSNNIDINYSSSVFMTLVLVKELISLSHSEKNAFKLIYKDFMLSEATNQNWENKFESVFGITVNDFYNSIKTYPVDINEVLPSDTLIIEEIFD
;
A
#
# COMPACT_ATOMS: atom_id res chain seq x y z
N MET A 1 65.31 -2.85 41.74
CA MET A 1 66.73 -3.09 41.36
C MET A 1 66.70 -4.09 40.21
N LYS A 2 67.19 -3.87 38.99
CA LYS A 2 68.30 -3.05 38.48
C LYS A 2 67.92 -2.57 37.07
N ARG A 3 68.25 -1.31 36.77
CA ARG A 3 68.54 -0.83 35.41
C ARG A 3 69.81 -1.52 34.91
N PHE A 4 69.90 -1.81 33.62
CA PHE A 4 71.19 -1.84 32.93
C PHE A 4 71.10 -1.04 31.63
N ILE A 5 72.16 -0.29 31.42
CA ILE A 5 72.32 0.89 30.58
C ILE A 5 73.42 0.57 29.55
N LEU A 6 73.21 1.06 28.31
CA LEU A 6 74.16 1.40 27.24
C LEU A 6 75.18 0.34 26.75
N PHE A 7 75.39 0.28 25.43
CA PHE A 7 76.62 0.85 24.83
C PHE A 7 76.45 1.25 23.36
N PHE A 8 77.06 2.40 23.07
CA PHE A 8 77.20 3.18 21.86
C PHE A 8 78.34 2.64 20.97
N ASN A 9 78.25 2.75 19.64
CA ASN A 9 79.29 3.28 18.70
C ASN A 9 78.93 2.96 17.24
N VAL A 10 78.47 3.94 16.45
CA VAL A 10 79.23 4.79 15.50
C VAL A 10 79.87 4.00 14.36
N SER A 11 79.35 4.20 13.14
CA SER A 11 80.16 4.49 11.96
C SER A 11 79.30 5.17 10.89
N LEU A 12 79.66 6.43 10.62
CA LEU A 12 79.15 7.28 9.57
C LEU A 12 79.86 6.90 8.26
N PHE A 13 79.13 6.54 7.20
CA PHE A 13 79.64 6.61 5.84
C PHE A 13 78.55 7.17 4.93
N ILE A 14 78.87 8.31 4.34
CA ILE A 14 78.06 9.08 3.41
C ILE A 14 78.53 8.76 1.99
N TRP A 15 77.52 8.54 1.12
CA TRP A 15 77.48 8.62 -0.35
C TRP A 15 78.02 7.45 -1.17
N PHE A 16 77.13 6.86 -1.98
CA PHE A 16 77.07 7.13 -3.42
C PHE A 16 75.62 6.98 -3.91
N ALA A 17 75.21 7.86 -4.82
CA ALA A 17 73.91 7.83 -5.48
C ALA A 17 73.76 6.57 -6.34
N CYS A 18 72.61 5.91 -6.23
CA CYS A 18 71.98 5.22 -7.34
C CYS A 18 70.53 5.71 -7.40
N GLU A 19 70.17 6.28 -8.54
CA GLU A 19 68.84 6.76 -8.86
C GLU A 19 67.99 5.54 -9.22
N ASP A 20 67.44 4.88 -8.20
CA ASP A 20 66.40 3.88 -8.43
C ASP A 20 65.10 4.64 -8.65
N ASN A 21 64.73 4.76 -9.92
CA ASN A 21 63.36 5.01 -10.36
C ASN A 21 62.48 3.86 -9.85
N ASN A 22 62.20 3.83 -8.54
CA ASN A 22 61.10 3.06 -8.02
C ASN A 22 59.86 3.91 -8.27
N SER A 23 59.35 3.83 -9.50
CA SER A 23 57.92 4.02 -9.73
C SER A 23 57.23 3.25 -8.62
N LEU A 24 56.52 3.96 -7.76
CA LEU A 24 55.66 3.36 -6.75
C LEU A 24 54.61 2.56 -7.55
N ASN A 25 54.93 1.31 -7.87
CA ASN A 25 53.95 0.32 -8.30
C ASN A 25 53.14 0.04 -7.05
N VAL A 26 52.18 0.93 -6.77
CA VAL A 26 51.02 0.57 -5.99
C VAL A 26 50.37 -0.52 -6.84
N GLU A 27 50.64 -1.79 -6.52
CA GLU A 27 49.72 -2.87 -6.88
C GLU A 27 48.39 -2.48 -6.22
N ILE A 28 47.55 -1.75 -6.97
CA ILE A 28 46.14 -1.65 -6.65
C ILE A 28 45.67 -3.09 -6.83
N ALA A 29 45.48 -3.80 -5.71
CA ALA A 29 44.83 -5.10 -5.75
C ALA A 29 43.55 -4.93 -6.60
N PRO A 30 43.30 -5.82 -7.58
CA PRO A 30 42.12 -5.70 -8.42
C PRO A 30 40.91 -5.56 -7.51
N LEU A 31 40.11 -4.50 -7.70
CA LEU A 31 38.88 -4.36 -6.93
C LEU A 31 37.96 -5.53 -7.31
N GLU A 32 37.32 -6.14 -6.33
CA GLU A 32 36.23 -7.08 -6.61
C GLU A 32 35.09 -6.29 -7.27
N ASP A 33 34.55 -6.82 -8.36
CA ASP A 33 33.29 -6.30 -8.90
C ASP A 33 32.12 -6.66 -7.96
N CYS A 34 30.92 -6.24 -8.32
CA CYS A 34 29.74 -6.46 -7.50
C CYS A 34 29.33 -7.95 -7.38
N ALA A 35 29.89 -8.85 -8.21
CA ALA A 35 29.72 -10.30 -8.11
C ALA A 35 30.79 -10.97 -7.23
N GLY A 36 31.67 -10.19 -6.60
CA GLY A 36 32.78 -10.69 -5.78
C GLY A 36 33.95 -11.23 -6.61
N ILE A 37 34.06 -10.84 -7.88
CA ILE A 37 35.13 -11.30 -8.77
C ILE A 37 36.24 -10.25 -8.84
N LEU A 38 37.44 -10.61 -8.38
CA LEU A 38 38.64 -9.75 -8.46
C LEU A 38 38.94 -9.36 -9.91
N GLY A 39 38.84 -8.06 -10.22
CA GLY A 39 39.03 -7.53 -11.57
C GLY A 39 37.91 -7.87 -12.56
N GLY A 40 36.72 -8.23 -12.05
CA GLY A 40 35.54 -8.42 -12.87
C GLY A 40 34.95 -7.10 -13.39
N GLU A 41 34.01 -7.21 -14.33
CA GLU A 41 33.31 -6.08 -14.97
C GLU A 41 31.79 -6.21 -14.86
N SER A 42 31.29 -6.97 -13.87
CA SER A 42 29.85 -7.19 -13.71
C SER A 42 29.11 -5.88 -13.46
N ILE A 43 28.02 -5.65 -14.19
CA ILE A 43 27.03 -4.62 -13.88
C ILE A 43 25.94 -5.31 -13.07
N CYS A 44 25.79 -4.90 -11.82
CA CYS A 44 24.80 -5.47 -10.91
C CYS A 44 23.48 -4.71 -10.97
N GLY A 45 22.40 -5.48 -10.97
CA GLY A 45 21.03 -5.00 -10.93
C GLY A 45 20.08 -6.16 -11.17
N CYS A 46 18.79 -5.89 -11.14
CA CYS A 46 17.80 -6.92 -11.39
C CYS A 46 17.85 -7.43 -12.84
N THR A 47 18.08 -8.73 -13.01
CA THR A 47 18.11 -9.37 -14.35
C THR A 47 16.77 -10.00 -14.77
N ASP A 48 15.78 -10.03 -13.89
CA ASP A 48 14.45 -10.58 -14.17
C ASP A 48 13.59 -9.58 -14.95
N SER A 49 13.34 -9.86 -16.23
CA SER A 49 12.51 -9.01 -17.11
C SER A 49 11.05 -8.84 -16.66
N THR A 50 10.59 -9.63 -15.69
CA THR A 50 9.24 -9.52 -15.11
C THR A 50 9.21 -8.64 -13.86
N ALA A 51 10.37 -8.23 -13.33
CA ALA A 51 10.45 -7.34 -12.18
C ALA A 51 10.27 -5.87 -12.57
N THR A 52 9.72 -5.08 -11.65
CA THR A 52 9.44 -3.65 -11.87
C THR A 52 10.69 -2.78 -11.96
N ASN A 53 11.83 -3.26 -11.45
CA ASN A 53 13.13 -2.60 -11.51
C ASN A 53 14.15 -3.35 -12.39
N PHE A 54 13.67 -4.09 -13.40
CA PHE A 54 14.53 -4.77 -14.38
C PHE A 54 15.55 -3.80 -14.99
N ASP A 55 16.84 -4.16 -14.90
CA ASP A 55 17.94 -3.43 -15.51
C ASP A 55 18.49 -4.22 -16.70
N SER A 56 18.14 -3.76 -17.91
CA SER A 56 18.64 -4.38 -19.16
C SER A 56 20.16 -4.32 -19.34
N SER A 57 20.87 -3.49 -18.57
CA SER A 57 22.33 -3.41 -18.55
C SER A 57 22.98 -4.34 -17.53
N ALA A 58 22.21 -4.88 -16.58
CA ALA A 58 22.72 -5.80 -15.58
C ALA A 58 23.19 -7.09 -16.24
N THR A 59 24.43 -7.46 -15.94
CA THR A 59 25.07 -8.72 -16.36
C THR A 59 25.14 -9.73 -15.23
N TYR A 60 24.80 -9.31 -14.01
CA TYR A 60 24.77 -10.13 -12.80
C TYR A 60 23.58 -9.70 -11.93
N ASP A 61 22.80 -10.69 -11.47
CA ASP A 61 21.65 -10.44 -10.59
C ASP A 61 22.15 -10.16 -9.17
N ASP A 62 21.79 -9.00 -8.64
CA ASP A 62 22.13 -8.59 -7.27
C ASP A 62 20.99 -8.86 -6.27
N GLU A 63 20.00 -9.66 -6.68
CA GLU A 63 18.82 -10.01 -5.89
C GLU A 63 17.93 -8.80 -5.55
N SER A 64 18.11 -7.66 -6.25
CA SER A 64 17.29 -6.45 -6.04
C SER A 64 15.91 -6.50 -6.70
N CYS A 65 15.57 -7.55 -7.44
CA CYS A 65 14.35 -7.63 -8.23
C CYS A 65 13.05 -7.45 -7.41
N ILE A 66 12.29 -6.41 -7.73
CA ILE A 66 10.99 -6.10 -7.11
C ILE A 66 9.88 -6.76 -7.95
N LYS A 67 9.25 -7.79 -7.38
CA LYS A 67 8.20 -8.59 -8.03
C LYS A 67 6.81 -8.23 -7.51
N THR A 68 5.83 -8.15 -8.41
CA THR A 68 4.41 -8.08 -8.07
C THR A 68 3.82 -9.48 -7.88
N ILE A 69 2.69 -9.56 -7.16
CA ILE A 69 1.98 -10.83 -6.96
C ILE A 69 1.50 -11.44 -8.27
N GLU A 70 1.37 -12.76 -8.30
CA GLU A 70 0.61 -13.45 -9.34
C GLU A 70 -0.88 -13.40 -9.01
N ILE A 71 -1.73 -13.13 -10.01
CA ILE A 71 -3.19 -13.18 -9.83
C ILE A 71 -3.73 -14.36 -10.64
N ILE A 72 -4.41 -15.27 -9.93
CA ILE A 72 -5.13 -16.40 -10.52
C ILE A 72 -6.61 -16.02 -10.58
N TYR A 73 -7.16 -15.98 -11.80
CA TYR A 73 -8.53 -15.58 -12.04
C TYR A 73 -9.46 -16.80 -12.16
N ASN A 74 -10.45 -16.87 -11.28
CA ASN A 74 -11.58 -17.78 -11.35
C ASN A 74 -12.83 -16.93 -11.61
N ILE A 75 -13.08 -16.64 -12.89
CA ILE A 75 -14.22 -15.81 -13.33
C ILE A 75 -15.25 -16.75 -13.96
N ASP A 76 -16.44 -16.79 -13.40
CA ASP A 76 -17.51 -17.67 -13.86
C ASP A 76 -18.22 -17.13 -15.11
N ASP A 77 -18.71 -18.03 -15.98
CA ASP A 77 -19.39 -17.70 -17.24
C ASP A 77 -20.79 -17.07 -17.04
N SER A 78 -21.30 -17.01 -15.80
CA SER A 78 -22.52 -16.27 -15.43
C SER A 78 -22.40 -14.75 -15.56
N LEU A 79 -21.17 -14.22 -15.59
CA LEU A 79 -20.91 -12.79 -15.74
C LEU A 79 -21.00 -12.36 -17.22
N PRO A 80 -21.62 -11.20 -17.52
CA PRO A 80 -21.66 -10.68 -18.89
C PRO A 80 -20.26 -10.43 -19.46
N VAL A 81 -20.05 -10.78 -20.74
CA VAL A 81 -18.76 -10.62 -21.45
C VAL A 81 -18.23 -9.18 -21.37
N ASP A 82 -19.10 -8.17 -21.48
CA ASP A 82 -18.72 -6.76 -21.39
C ASP A 82 -18.25 -6.38 -19.98
N TRP A 83 -18.83 -6.98 -18.93
CA TRP A 83 -18.35 -6.78 -17.56
C TRP A 83 -17.00 -7.46 -17.33
N ILE A 84 -16.81 -8.68 -17.85
CA ILE A 84 -15.53 -9.39 -17.74
C ILE A 84 -14.41 -8.59 -18.43
N ALA A 85 -14.68 -8.01 -19.60
CA ALA A 85 -13.73 -7.15 -20.30
C ALA A 85 -13.36 -5.91 -19.46
N GLU A 86 -14.35 -5.24 -18.88
CA GLU A 86 -14.14 -4.07 -18.03
C GLU A 86 -13.41 -4.44 -16.72
N PHE A 87 -13.70 -5.60 -16.12
CA PHE A 87 -13.00 -6.12 -14.94
C PHE A 87 -11.49 -6.20 -15.18
N TYR A 88 -11.05 -6.74 -16.31
CA TYR A 88 -9.62 -6.80 -16.63
C TYR A 88 -9.00 -5.42 -16.89
N ILE A 89 -9.76 -4.47 -17.43
CA ILE A 89 -9.32 -3.06 -17.57
C ILE A 89 -9.12 -2.45 -16.19
N VAL A 90 -10.09 -2.62 -15.30
CA VAL A 90 -10.04 -2.10 -13.92
C VAL A 90 -8.85 -2.67 -13.16
N ILE A 91 -8.67 -4.00 -13.16
CA ILE A 91 -7.53 -4.66 -12.51
C ILE A 91 -6.20 -4.17 -13.10
N ASN A 92 -6.09 -4.03 -14.43
CA ASN A 92 -4.88 -3.50 -15.05
C ASN A 92 -4.58 -2.06 -14.62
N ASN A 93 -5.60 -1.19 -14.55
CA ASN A 93 -5.43 0.18 -14.07
C ASN A 93 -4.96 0.18 -12.62
N LEU A 94 -5.59 -0.62 -11.76
CA LEU A 94 -5.24 -0.73 -10.34
C LEU A 94 -3.82 -1.27 -10.13
N GLN A 95 -3.39 -2.28 -10.90
CA GLN A 95 -2.01 -2.78 -10.87
C GLN A 95 -0.97 -1.70 -11.22
N ASN A 96 -1.34 -0.72 -12.05
CA ASN A 96 -0.47 0.41 -12.38
C ASN A 96 -0.49 1.52 -11.31
N ILE A 97 -1.66 1.80 -10.73
CA ILE A 97 -1.83 2.87 -9.72
C ILE A 97 -1.26 2.44 -8.37
N ILE A 98 -1.60 1.23 -7.93
CA ILE A 98 -1.25 0.66 -6.61
C ILE A 98 -0.68 -0.77 -6.79
N PRO A 99 0.54 -0.90 -7.35
CA PRO A 99 1.15 -2.20 -7.57
C PRO A 99 1.30 -2.96 -6.25
N VAL A 100 0.85 -4.22 -6.26
CA VAL A 100 0.92 -5.13 -5.12
C VAL A 100 2.19 -5.97 -5.20
N TYR A 101 3.16 -5.66 -4.35
CA TYR A 101 4.46 -6.35 -4.29
C TYR A 101 4.44 -7.60 -3.41
N ARG A 102 5.35 -8.54 -3.69
CA ARG A 102 5.52 -9.81 -2.95
C ARG A 102 6.18 -9.63 -1.57
N ASN A 103 5.57 -8.84 -0.70
CA ASN A 103 6.08 -8.59 0.64
C ASN A 103 5.62 -9.66 1.64
N TYR A 104 4.33 -10.01 1.61
CA TYR A 104 3.70 -10.89 2.61
C TYR A 104 3.03 -12.13 1.99
N PHE A 105 2.65 -12.04 0.73
CA PHE A 105 2.06 -13.12 -0.05
C PHE A 105 2.49 -13.00 -1.51
N ASN A 106 2.46 -14.12 -2.22
CA ASN A 106 2.95 -14.22 -3.60
C ASN A 106 1.84 -14.34 -4.63
N VAL A 107 0.67 -14.82 -4.22
CA VAL A 107 -0.44 -15.19 -5.09
C VAL A 107 -1.73 -14.63 -4.50
N LEU A 108 -2.57 -14.04 -5.34
CA LEU A 108 -3.98 -13.72 -5.06
C LEU A 108 -4.86 -14.62 -5.91
N GLN A 109 -5.85 -15.27 -5.32
CA GLN A 109 -6.92 -15.92 -6.07
C GLN A 109 -8.14 -15.00 -6.12
N VAL A 110 -8.57 -14.64 -7.32
CA VAL A 110 -9.79 -13.86 -7.53
C VAL A 110 -10.91 -14.81 -7.91
N TYR A 111 -12.06 -14.69 -7.25
CA TYR A 111 -13.29 -15.40 -7.56
C TYR A 111 -14.37 -14.37 -7.90
N ALA A 112 -15.06 -14.54 -9.03
CA ALA A 112 -16.15 -13.66 -9.40
C ALA A 112 -17.27 -14.43 -10.10
N TRP A 113 -18.53 -14.13 -9.74
CA TRP A 113 -19.73 -14.69 -10.36
C TRP A 113 -20.92 -13.75 -10.18
N ASN A 114 -22.01 -14.03 -10.88
CA ASN A 114 -23.28 -13.32 -10.75
C ASN A 114 -24.18 -14.02 -9.72
N ASP A 115 -24.80 -13.28 -8.80
CA ASP A 115 -25.68 -13.84 -7.75
C ASP A 115 -26.98 -14.51 -8.28
N ASN A 116 -27.23 -14.48 -9.60
CA ASN A 116 -28.35 -15.17 -10.23
C ASN A 116 -28.16 -16.68 -10.39
N ILE A 117 -26.99 -17.20 -10.06
CA ILE A 117 -26.70 -18.64 -9.99
C ILE A 117 -26.40 -19.07 -8.56
N ASP A 118 -26.48 -20.38 -8.31
CA ASP A 118 -25.92 -20.94 -7.09
C ASP A 118 -24.40 -20.78 -7.08
N ASP A 119 -23.80 -20.58 -5.91
CA ASP A 119 -22.35 -20.44 -5.70
C ASP A 119 -21.56 -21.54 -6.46
N PRO A 120 -20.75 -21.16 -7.46
CA PRO A 120 -20.02 -22.11 -8.29
C PRO A 120 -18.73 -22.61 -7.65
N TYR A 121 -18.26 -22.02 -6.53
CA TYR A 121 -16.95 -22.27 -5.95
C TYR A 121 -17.05 -22.90 -4.55
N LEU A 122 -16.89 -24.22 -4.50
CA LEU A 122 -16.96 -24.97 -3.24
C LEU A 122 -16.02 -24.42 -2.15
N GLY A 123 -16.61 -23.94 -1.05
CA GLY A 123 -15.88 -23.45 0.12
C GLY A 123 -15.52 -21.97 0.07
N ILE A 124 -16.00 -21.24 -0.95
CA ILE A 124 -15.98 -19.79 -1.01
C ILE A 124 -17.36 -19.31 -0.56
N GLU A 125 -17.44 -18.30 0.30
CA GLU A 125 -18.73 -17.72 0.70
C GLU A 125 -19.12 -16.62 -0.30
N GLY A 126 -20.41 -16.43 -0.53
CA GLY A 126 -20.92 -15.31 -1.33
C GLY A 126 -20.68 -13.95 -0.68
N GLY A 127 -20.71 -12.91 -1.50
CA GLY A 127 -20.44 -11.53 -1.13
C GLY A 127 -19.23 -10.91 -1.84
N SER A 128 -18.80 -9.76 -1.34
CA SER A 128 -17.59 -9.06 -1.79
C SER A 128 -16.67 -8.85 -0.60
N TYR A 129 -15.45 -9.38 -0.67
CA TYR A 129 -14.47 -9.30 0.40
C TYR A 129 -13.06 -9.74 -0.03
N VAL A 130 -12.06 -9.29 0.73
CA VAL A 130 -10.72 -9.88 0.76
C VAL A 130 -10.54 -10.74 2.01
N GLY A 131 -10.16 -12.00 1.84
CA GLY A 131 -10.03 -12.96 2.93
C GLY A 131 -8.94 -14.01 2.69
N GLY A 132 -9.16 -15.22 3.21
CA GLY A 132 -8.26 -16.36 3.06
C GLY A 132 -7.09 -16.36 4.05
N GLU A 133 -6.22 -17.37 3.93
CA GLU A 133 -5.02 -17.46 4.76
C GLU A 133 -4.03 -16.34 4.43
N SER A 134 -3.21 -15.93 5.40
CA SER A 134 -2.24 -14.83 5.24
C SER A 134 -1.28 -15.04 4.05
N SER A 135 -0.93 -16.29 3.74
CA SER A 135 -0.03 -16.67 2.65
C SER A 135 -0.70 -16.82 1.28
N LEU A 136 -2.03 -16.94 1.25
CA LEU A 136 -2.81 -17.15 0.03
C LEU A 136 -4.14 -16.40 0.15
N PRO A 137 -4.10 -15.06 0.05
CA PRO A 137 -5.30 -14.25 0.06
C PRO A 137 -6.25 -14.62 -1.09
N ILE A 138 -7.52 -14.46 -0.82
CA ILE A 138 -8.57 -14.50 -1.85
C ILE A 138 -9.25 -13.14 -1.92
N MET A 139 -9.69 -12.77 -3.12
CA MET A 139 -10.58 -11.64 -3.39
C MET A 139 -11.84 -12.22 -4.02
N VAL A 140 -12.98 -11.97 -3.40
CA VAL A 140 -14.28 -12.52 -3.82
C VAL A 140 -15.17 -11.38 -4.29
N LEU A 141 -15.82 -11.58 -5.43
CA LEU A 141 -16.68 -10.61 -6.11
C LEU A 141 -17.95 -11.31 -6.61
N GLU A 142 -18.88 -11.59 -5.71
CA GLU A 142 -20.26 -11.93 -6.09
C GLU A 142 -21.01 -10.64 -6.47
N ILE A 143 -21.28 -10.48 -7.77
CA ILE A 143 -21.92 -9.28 -8.30
C ILE A 143 -23.44 -9.47 -8.33
N PRO A 144 -24.22 -8.59 -7.68
CA PRO A 144 -25.67 -8.73 -7.70
C PRO A 144 -26.26 -8.57 -9.10
N ASN A 145 -27.17 -9.47 -9.48
CA ASN A 145 -27.77 -9.48 -10.80
C ASN A 145 -28.55 -8.19 -11.12
N SER A 146 -29.11 -7.58 -10.06
CA SER A 146 -29.78 -6.28 -10.13
C SER A 146 -28.88 -5.18 -10.70
N GLU A 147 -27.57 -5.25 -10.48
CA GLU A 147 -26.62 -4.24 -10.97
C GLU A 147 -26.44 -4.30 -12.48
N PHE A 148 -26.55 -5.49 -13.07
CA PHE A 148 -26.60 -5.63 -14.53
C PHE A 148 -27.94 -5.17 -15.09
N LEU A 149 -29.05 -5.45 -14.41
CA LEU A 149 -30.40 -5.08 -14.87
C LEU A 149 -30.64 -3.57 -14.82
N TYR A 150 -30.12 -2.89 -13.81
CA TYR A 150 -30.35 -1.45 -13.57
C TYR A 150 -29.13 -0.58 -13.86
N GLY A 151 -28.01 -1.17 -14.25
CA GLY A 151 -26.81 -0.44 -14.61
C GLY A 151 -26.11 0.22 -13.42
N HIS A 152 -26.23 -0.32 -12.20
CA HIS A 152 -25.54 0.22 -11.00
C HIS A 152 -24.02 0.16 -11.14
N ILE A 153 -23.34 1.29 -10.92
CA ILE A 153 -21.89 1.42 -11.09
C ILE A 153 -21.08 0.68 -10.02
N HIS A 154 -21.73 0.29 -8.91
CA HIS A 154 -21.12 -0.50 -7.82
C HIS A 154 -20.39 -1.75 -8.35
N ARG A 155 -20.91 -2.43 -9.37
CA ARG A 155 -20.27 -3.57 -10.07
C ARG A 155 -18.83 -3.33 -10.54
N PHE A 156 -18.41 -2.07 -10.66
CA PHE A 156 -17.04 -1.69 -10.95
C PHE A 156 -16.33 -1.05 -9.75
N SER A 157 -17.04 -0.33 -8.88
CA SER A 157 -16.46 0.29 -7.68
C SER A 157 -15.92 -0.78 -6.73
N VAL A 158 -16.69 -1.87 -6.55
CA VAL A 158 -16.34 -2.99 -5.67
C VAL A 158 -15.02 -3.66 -6.07
N ILE A 159 -14.68 -3.66 -7.37
CA ILE A 159 -13.38 -4.18 -7.84
C ILE A 159 -12.24 -3.30 -7.28
N ALA A 160 -12.39 -1.98 -7.33
CA ALA A 160 -11.42 -1.04 -6.80
C ALA A 160 -11.34 -1.09 -5.27
N HIS A 161 -12.49 -1.21 -4.59
CA HIS A 161 -12.58 -1.35 -3.12
C HIS A 161 -11.83 -2.60 -2.65
N GLU A 162 -12.16 -3.77 -3.18
CA GLU A 162 -11.55 -5.02 -2.73
C GLU A 162 -10.08 -5.11 -3.14
N TYR A 163 -9.69 -4.62 -4.32
CA TYR A 163 -8.28 -4.57 -4.70
C TYR A 163 -7.47 -3.63 -3.78
N PHE A 164 -8.07 -2.54 -3.29
CA PHE A 164 -7.43 -1.66 -2.32
C PHE A 164 -7.16 -2.37 -0.99
N HIS A 165 -8.03 -3.27 -0.54
CA HIS A 165 -7.73 -4.13 0.62
C HIS A 165 -6.55 -5.08 0.35
N VAL A 166 -6.44 -5.65 -0.85
CA VAL A 166 -5.24 -6.43 -1.24
C VAL A 166 -3.99 -5.55 -1.16
N TYR A 167 -4.07 -4.29 -1.62
CA TYR A 167 -2.99 -3.33 -1.52
C TYR A 167 -2.62 -3.02 -0.06
N GLN A 168 -3.57 -2.72 0.81
CA GLN A 168 -3.32 -2.52 2.25
C GLN A 168 -2.62 -3.73 2.88
N ARG A 169 -3.08 -4.95 2.58
CA ARG A 169 -2.44 -6.20 3.02
C ARG A 169 -1.02 -6.37 2.48
N SER A 170 -0.71 -5.83 1.31
CA SER A 170 0.65 -5.90 0.76
C SER A 170 1.63 -4.92 1.40
N LEU A 171 1.11 -3.85 2.01
CA LEU A 171 1.91 -2.81 2.66
C LEU A 171 2.28 -3.16 4.10
N SER A 172 1.40 -3.85 4.83
CA SER A 172 1.56 -4.06 6.27
C SER A 172 1.44 -5.52 6.69
N HIS A 173 2.31 -5.97 7.60
CA HIS A 173 2.19 -7.30 8.19
C HIS A 173 0.93 -7.40 9.06
N SER A 174 0.59 -6.33 9.80
CA SER A 174 -0.56 -6.31 10.73
C SER A 174 -1.90 -6.54 10.03
N MET A 175 -2.03 -6.10 8.78
CA MET A 175 -3.21 -6.30 7.94
C MET A 175 -3.43 -7.77 7.52
N ASN A 176 -2.44 -8.64 7.71
CA ASN A 176 -2.53 -10.06 7.37
C ASN A 176 -2.82 -10.95 8.58
N LEU A 177 -3.07 -10.37 9.75
CA LEU A 177 -3.43 -11.08 10.96
C LEU A 177 -4.95 -11.04 11.16
N TRP A 178 -5.48 -11.99 11.91
CA TRP A 178 -6.92 -12.09 12.17
C TRP A 178 -7.42 -10.95 13.06
N ASN A 179 -8.72 -10.65 12.98
CA ASN A 179 -9.38 -9.62 13.79
C ASN A 179 -9.15 -9.84 15.29
N ASP A 180 -9.08 -8.75 16.06
CA ASP A 180 -8.76 -8.72 17.49
C ASP A 180 -7.35 -9.24 17.84
N HIS A 181 -6.51 -9.60 16.86
CA HIS A 181 -5.12 -9.95 17.14
C HIS A 181 -4.39 -8.70 17.67
N PRO A 182 -3.66 -8.78 18.80
CA PRO A 182 -3.04 -7.57 19.37
C PRO A 182 -1.99 -6.91 18.47
N ASN A 183 -1.31 -7.70 17.62
CA ASN A 183 -0.39 -7.17 16.59
C ASN A 183 -1.07 -7.03 15.21
N GLY A 184 -2.35 -7.37 15.09
CA GLY A 184 -3.16 -7.08 13.91
C GLY A 184 -3.59 -5.62 13.88
N PHE A 185 -4.30 -5.22 12.83
CA PHE A 185 -4.90 -3.90 12.71
C PHE A 185 -6.33 -4.02 12.20
N ASP A 186 -7.30 -3.55 12.98
CA ASP A 186 -8.74 -3.70 12.68
C ASP A 186 -9.58 -2.44 12.95
N ILE A 187 -8.94 -1.26 12.95
CA ILE A 187 -9.66 0.02 13.09
C ILE A 187 -10.46 0.30 11.82
N LYS A 188 -11.75 -0.01 11.88
CA LYS A 188 -12.67 -0.08 10.74
C LYS A 188 -12.67 1.18 9.89
N TRP A 189 -12.88 2.37 10.46
CA TRP A 189 -12.96 3.58 9.63
C TRP A 189 -11.66 3.90 8.88
N LEU A 190 -10.50 3.54 9.43
CA LEU A 190 -9.20 3.70 8.75
C LEU A 190 -9.02 2.67 7.62
N ILE A 191 -9.61 1.49 7.75
CA ILE A 191 -9.53 0.41 6.76
C ILE A 191 -10.60 0.62 5.66
N GLU A 192 -11.87 0.56 6.05
CA GLU A 192 -13.03 0.63 5.17
C GLU A 192 -13.26 2.03 4.64
N GLY A 193 -13.11 3.07 5.48
CA GLY A 193 -13.25 4.45 5.03
C GLY A 193 -12.20 4.82 3.99
N SER A 194 -10.98 4.28 4.10
CA SER A 194 -9.94 4.46 3.08
C SER A 194 -10.25 3.72 1.78
N ALA A 195 -10.70 2.45 1.86
CA ALA A 195 -11.08 1.68 0.67
C ALA A 195 -12.29 2.29 -0.05
N ALA A 196 -13.33 2.66 0.71
CA ALA A 196 -14.57 3.24 0.21
C ALA A 196 -14.37 4.66 -0.38
N SER A 197 -13.44 5.45 0.15
CA SER A 197 -13.08 6.75 -0.45
C SER A 197 -12.17 6.59 -1.67
N PHE A 198 -11.29 5.58 -1.68
CA PHE A 198 -10.47 5.23 -2.85
C PHE A 198 -11.34 4.78 -4.03
N GLU A 199 -12.31 3.89 -3.83
CA GLU A 199 -13.24 3.48 -4.91
C GLU A 199 -14.01 4.69 -5.46
N SER A 200 -14.37 5.65 -4.60
CA SER A 200 -15.12 6.83 -5.02
C SER A 200 -14.31 7.73 -5.93
N ILE A 201 -13.04 7.97 -5.59
CA ILE A 201 -12.12 8.74 -6.44
C ILE A 201 -11.85 7.98 -7.75
N TYR A 202 -11.66 6.66 -7.68
CA TYR A 202 -11.43 5.82 -8.86
C TYR A 202 -12.61 5.92 -9.84
N ILE A 203 -13.84 5.73 -9.36
CA ILE A 203 -15.05 5.81 -10.18
C ILE A 203 -15.25 7.21 -10.76
N GLN A 204 -14.91 8.25 -10.00
CA GLN A 204 -14.95 9.61 -10.52
C GLN A 204 -13.97 9.83 -11.66
N ASN A 205 -12.72 9.37 -11.54
CA ASN A 205 -11.68 9.57 -12.56
C ASN A 205 -11.92 8.72 -13.82
N TYR A 206 -12.33 7.47 -13.67
CA TYR A 206 -12.43 6.51 -14.78
C TYR A 206 -13.82 6.42 -15.41
N TYR A 207 -14.88 6.72 -14.66
CA TYR A 207 -16.27 6.60 -15.11
C TYR A 207 -17.03 7.92 -15.12
N ASN A 208 -16.39 9.03 -14.73
CA ASN A 208 -17.00 10.37 -14.66
C ASN A 208 -18.31 10.36 -13.86
N TYR A 209 -18.32 9.61 -12.74
CA TYR A 209 -19.44 9.49 -11.82
C TYR A 209 -18.98 9.83 -10.41
N ASN A 210 -19.60 10.81 -9.76
CA ASN A 210 -19.31 11.12 -8.37
C ASN A 210 -19.96 10.05 -7.46
N TYR A 211 -19.18 9.04 -7.11
CA TYR A 211 -19.65 7.91 -6.31
C TYR A 211 -19.83 8.23 -4.82
N PHE A 212 -19.27 9.35 -4.33
CA PHE A 212 -19.58 9.83 -2.97
C PHE A 212 -21.08 10.12 -2.78
N ASN A 213 -21.85 10.29 -3.85
CA ASN A 213 -23.31 10.39 -3.80
C ASN A 213 -23.99 9.12 -3.26
N GLU A 214 -23.37 7.95 -3.40
CA GLU A 214 -23.85 6.68 -2.84
C GLU A 214 -23.48 6.52 -1.35
N GLN A 215 -22.65 7.44 -0.82
CA GLN A 215 -22.09 7.43 0.54
C GLN A 215 -22.59 8.64 1.36
N ASN A 216 -23.82 9.11 1.08
CA ASN A 216 -24.37 10.35 1.63
C ASN A 216 -25.16 10.19 2.95
N TYR A 217 -25.14 8.99 3.55
CA TYR A 217 -25.85 8.72 4.81
C TYR A 217 -24.87 8.78 6.01
N VAL A 218 -24.35 9.98 6.29
CA VAL A 218 -23.45 10.20 7.43
C VAL A 218 -24.27 10.17 8.73
N ASP A 219 -23.96 9.26 9.64
CA ASP A 219 -24.66 9.15 10.92
C ASP A 219 -24.15 10.20 11.91
N SER A 220 -25.06 10.84 12.64
CA SER A 220 -24.74 11.88 13.62
C SER A 220 -23.73 11.47 14.70
N MET A 221 -23.58 10.18 14.95
CA MET A 221 -22.59 9.67 15.90
C MET A 221 -21.16 10.07 15.56
N VAL A 222 -20.83 10.39 14.30
CA VAL A 222 -19.50 10.90 13.92
C VAL A 222 -19.13 12.18 14.69
N THR A 223 -20.11 12.94 15.19
CA THR A 223 -19.88 14.15 16.00
C THR A 223 -20.15 13.96 17.49
N ILE A 224 -20.81 12.88 17.88
CA ILE A 224 -21.16 12.59 19.28
C ILE A 224 -20.08 11.72 19.92
N ASP A 225 -19.77 10.58 19.29
CA ASP A 225 -18.77 9.63 19.72
C ASP A 225 -18.15 8.94 18.49
N PRO A 226 -17.13 9.57 17.85
CA PRO A 226 -16.50 9.03 16.65
C PRO A 226 -15.85 7.66 16.87
N SER A 227 -15.48 7.32 18.11
CA SER A 227 -14.79 6.06 18.43
C SER A 227 -15.62 4.81 18.11
N ILE A 228 -16.95 4.93 18.00
CA ILE A 228 -17.80 3.79 17.64
C ILE A 228 -17.49 3.24 16.24
N PHE A 229 -16.98 4.10 15.33
CA PHE A 229 -16.62 3.71 13.96
C PHE A 229 -15.25 3.04 13.88
N GLU A 230 -14.54 2.87 14.99
CA GLU A 230 -13.36 2.00 15.06
C GLU A 230 -13.73 0.53 14.93
N SER A 231 -14.96 0.15 15.27
CA SER A 231 -15.41 -1.24 15.32
C SER A 231 -16.46 -1.57 14.26
N TYR A 232 -16.39 -2.77 13.70
CA TYR A 232 -17.43 -3.35 12.84
C TYR A 232 -18.80 -3.52 13.51
N ASN A 233 -18.89 -3.36 14.84
CA ASN A 233 -20.18 -3.27 15.54
C ASN A 233 -21.03 -2.06 15.10
N SER A 234 -20.44 -1.06 14.43
CA SER A 234 -21.13 0.10 13.86
C SER A 234 -21.78 -0.15 12.49
N ASN A 235 -21.70 -1.36 11.92
CA ASN A 235 -22.18 -1.62 10.55
C ASN A 235 -23.64 -1.26 10.31
N ASN A 236 -24.50 -1.34 11.33
CA ASN A 236 -25.91 -1.00 11.21
C ASN A 236 -26.19 0.51 11.11
N ILE A 237 -25.22 1.36 11.44
CA ILE A 237 -25.31 2.83 11.38
C ILE A 237 -24.32 3.44 10.39
N ASP A 238 -23.45 2.63 9.77
CA ASP A 238 -22.46 3.07 8.80
C ASP A 238 -22.77 2.49 7.41
N ILE A 239 -23.94 2.88 6.89
CA ILE A 239 -24.47 2.40 5.61
C ILE A 239 -23.52 2.83 4.48
N ASN A 240 -23.12 1.89 3.62
CA ASN A 240 -22.14 2.10 2.54
C ASN A 240 -20.82 2.73 3.03
N TYR A 241 -20.45 2.50 4.29
CA TYR A 241 -19.30 3.15 4.94
C TYR A 241 -19.36 4.68 4.95
N SER A 242 -20.54 5.30 4.76
CA SER A 242 -20.71 6.75 4.61
C SER A 242 -20.07 7.55 5.74
N SER A 243 -20.18 7.07 6.99
CA SER A 243 -19.59 7.73 8.15
C SER A 243 -18.09 7.52 8.22
N SER A 244 -17.61 6.32 7.88
CA SER A 244 -16.17 6.03 7.77
C SER A 244 -15.50 6.87 6.67
N VAL A 245 -16.14 6.99 5.50
CA VAL A 245 -15.69 7.86 4.39
C VAL A 245 -15.67 9.31 4.84
N PHE A 246 -16.74 9.78 5.50
CA PHE A 246 -16.79 11.13 6.05
C PHE A 246 -15.61 11.39 7.00
N MET A 247 -15.29 10.46 7.91
CA MET A 247 -14.13 10.59 8.80
C MET A 247 -12.81 10.65 8.01
N THR A 248 -12.61 9.80 7.01
CA THR A 248 -11.43 9.85 6.13
C THR A 248 -11.31 11.21 5.42
N LEU A 249 -12.40 11.74 4.88
CA LEU A 249 -12.41 13.04 4.21
C LEU A 249 -12.17 14.21 5.16
N VAL A 250 -12.70 14.15 6.39
CA VAL A 250 -12.36 15.13 7.44
C VAL A 250 -10.87 15.07 7.76
N LEU A 251 -10.27 13.88 7.88
CA LEU A 251 -8.83 13.74 8.10
C LEU A 251 -8.02 14.40 6.97
N VAL A 252 -8.46 14.26 5.72
CA VAL A 252 -7.86 14.98 4.59
C VAL A 252 -7.94 16.49 4.78
N LYS A 253 -9.08 17.05 5.21
CA LYS A 253 -9.21 18.50 5.48
C LYS A 253 -8.33 18.96 6.63
N GLU A 254 -8.23 18.19 7.70
CA GLU A 254 -7.32 18.48 8.82
C GLU A 254 -5.85 18.49 8.36
N LEU A 255 -5.43 17.50 7.55
CA LEU A 255 -4.08 17.46 6.99
C LEU A 255 -3.80 18.64 6.05
N ILE A 256 -4.77 19.08 5.26
CA ILE A 256 -4.66 20.29 4.43
C ILE A 256 -4.46 21.53 5.32
N SER A 257 -5.17 21.62 6.45
CA SER A 257 -4.99 22.70 7.42
C SER A 257 -3.58 22.69 8.05
N LEU A 258 -2.95 21.51 8.13
CA LEU A 258 -1.56 21.31 8.53
C LEU A 258 -0.56 21.51 7.37
N SER A 259 -0.97 22.19 6.29
CA SER A 259 -0.15 22.55 5.12
C SER A 259 0.26 21.38 4.21
N HIS A 260 -0.43 20.25 4.26
CA HIS A 260 -0.31 19.22 3.22
C HIS A 260 -1.13 19.62 1.98
N SER A 261 -0.63 19.31 0.78
CA SER A 261 -1.48 19.33 -0.41
C SER A 261 -2.52 18.19 -0.34
N GLU A 262 -3.68 18.34 -0.97
CA GLU A 262 -4.74 17.32 -0.97
C GLU A 262 -4.24 15.92 -1.38
N LYS A 263 -3.45 15.82 -2.46
CA LYS A 263 -2.84 14.55 -2.88
C LYS A 263 -1.92 13.92 -1.83
N ASN A 264 -1.13 14.74 -1.14
CA ASN A 264 -0.25 14.26 -0.08
C ASN A 264 -1.04 13.84 1.16
N ALA A 265 -2.16 14.51 1.46
CA ALA A 265 -3.05 14.10 2.54
C ALA A 265 -3.64 12.71 2.27
N PHE A 266 -4.13 12.47 1.05
CA PHE A 266 -4.56 11.12 0.65
C PHE A 266 -3.42 10.11 0.66
N LYS A 267 -2.21 10.46 0.19
CA LYS A 267 -1.03 9.57 0.22
C LYS A 267 -0.69 9.13 1.64
N LEU A 268 -0.73 10.06 2.60
CA LEU A 268 -0.50 9.74 4.00
C LEU A 268 -1.49 8.69 4.52
N ILE A 269 -2.77 8.83 4.16
CA ILE A 269 -3.84 7.94 4.63
C ILE A 269 -3.80 6.59 3.91
N TYR A 270 -3.74 6.60 2.58
CA TYR A 270 -3.86 5.41 1.74
C TYR A 270 -2.60 4.53 1.73
N LYS A 271 -1.43 5.11 2.00
CA LYS A 271 -0.14 4.43 1.86
C LYS A 271 0.73 4.55 3.11
N ASP A 272 1.09 5.76 3.51
CA ASP A 272 2.15 5.94 4.51
C ASP A 272 1.73 5.46 5.91
N PHE A 273 0.45 5.61 6.26
CA PHE A 273 -0.09 5.07 7.51
C PHE A 273 -0.04 3.54 7.55
N MET A 274 -0.35 2.86 6.45
CA MET A 274 -0.24 1.40 6.36
C MET A 274 1.22 0.95 6.46
N LEU A 275 2.14 1.62 5.77
CA LEU A 275 3.59 1.38 5.86
C LEU A 275 4.18 1.64 7.26
N SER A 276 3.46 2.36 8.12
CA SER A 276 3.92 2.64 9.48
C SER A 276 3.89 1.40 10.39
N GLU A 277 3.32 0.28 9.93
CA GLU A 277 3.09 -0.95 10.70
C GLU A 277 2.28 -0.67 11.99
N ALA A 278 1.16 0.04 11.80
CA ALA A 278 0.17 0.26 12.85
C ALA A 278 -0.46 -1.06 13.28
N THR A 279 -0.68 -1.22 14.59
CA THR A 279 -1.34 -2.37 15.20
C THR A 279 -2.37 -1.90 16.22
N ASN A 280 -3.27 -2.78 16.64
CA ASN A 280 -4.28 -2.51 17.67
C ASN A 280 -3.68 -2.00 19.00
N GLN A 281 -2.41 -2.31 19.28
CA GLN A 281 -1.71 -1.81 20.47
C GLN A 281 -1.05 -0.43 20.31
N ASN A 282 -0.78 0.02 19.08
CA ASN A 282 0.08 1.19 18.85
C ASN A 282 -0.49 2.21 17.86
N TRP A 283 -1.65 1.94 17.25
CA TRP A 283 -2.13 2.70 16.12
C TRP A 283 -2.33 4.18 16.43
N GLU A 284 -2.74 4.55 17.65
CA GLU A 284 -2.88 5.97 18.03
C GLU A 284 -1.53 6.72 17.99
N ASN A 285 -0.45 6.07 18.45
CA ASN A 285 0.90 6.66 18.39
C ASN A 285 1.38 6.76 16.93
N LYS A 286 1.06 5.77 16.10
CA LYS A 286 1.39 5.77 14.67
C LYS A 286 0.60 6.83 13.92
N PHE A 287 -0.68 6.99 14.28
CA PHE A 287 -1.58 8.01 13.76
C PHE A 287 -1.00 9.40 14.01
N GLU A 288 -0.60 9.71 15.24
CA GLU A 288 0.06 10.98 15.56
C GLU A 288 1.38 11.15 14.80
N SER A 289 2.20 10.10 14.73
CA SER A 289 3.49 10.17 14.05
C SER A 289 3.38 10.40 12.54
N VAL A 290 2.33 9.90 11.89
CA VAL A 290 2.14 9.99 10.44
C VAL A 290 1.37 11.27 10.08
N PHE A 291 0.31 11.58 10.82
CA PHE A 291 -0.61 12.67 10.48
C PHE A 291 -0.31 13.98 11.22
N GLY A 292 0.54 13.97 12.24
CA GLY A 292 0.87 15.17 13.02
C GLY A 292 -0.28 15.69 13.89
N ILE A 293 -1.33 14.89 14.11
CA ILE A 293 -2.49 15.18 14.96
C ILE A 293 -2.82 13.93 15.78
N THR A 294 -3.14 14.10 17.07
CA THR A 294 -3.53 12.96 17.92
C THR A 294 -4.94 12.46 17.55
N VAL A 295 -5.24 11.20 17.83
CA VAL A 295 -6.61 10.65 17.63
C VAL A 295 -7.66 11.45 18.40
N ASN A 296 -7.36 11.83 19.64
CA ASN A 296 -8.27 12.63 20.45
C ASN A 296 -8.50 14.03 19.85
N ASP A 297 -7.45 14.69 19.36
CA ASP A 297 -7.60 16.00 18.71
C ASP A 297 -8.38 15.89 17.41
N PHE A 298 -8.09 14.88 16.59
CA PHE A 298 -8.85 14.58 15.37
C PHE A 298 -10.33 14.33 15.68
N TYR A 299 -10.65 13.46 16.64
CA TYR A 299 -12.02 13.19 17.07
C TYR A 299 -12.73 14.43 17.63
N ASN A 300 -12.00 15.39 18.21
CA ASN A 300 -12.58 16.67 18.60
C ASN A 300 -12.77 17.62 17.41
N SER A 301 -11.87 17.61 16.43
CA SER A 301 -12.03 18.35 15.17
C SER A 301 -13.27 17.92 14.41
N ILE A 302 -13.55 16.61 14.28
CA ILE A 302 -14.73 16.09 13.56
C ILE A 302 -16.04 16.69 14.08
N LYS A 303 -16.14 16.94 15.39
CA LYS A 303 -17.34 17.51 16.04
C LYS A 303 -17.65 18.94 15.58
N THR A 304 -16.71 19.61 14.93
CA THR A 304 -16.88 20.96 14.38
C THR A 304 -17.39 20.97 12.94
N TYR A 305 -17.40 19.82 12.26
CA TYR A 305 -17.89 19.69 10.89
C TYR A 305 -19.40 19.43 10.87
N PRO A 306 -20.13 19.97 9.88
CA PRO A 306 -21.50 19.55 9.62
C PRO A 306 -21.53 18.05 9.28
N VAL A 307 -22.57 17.35 9.74
CA VAL A 307 -22.82 15.93 9.39
C VAL A 307 -23.38 15.86 7.96
N ASP A 308 -22.53 16.19 6.99
CA ASP A 308 -22.84 16.23 5.55
C ASP A 308 -21.57 15.96 4.75
N ILE A 309 -21.56 14.88 3.96
CA ILE A 309 -20.41 14.51 3.13
C ILE A 309 -20.06 15.60 2.11
N ASN A 310 -21.04 16.38 1.65
CA ASN A 310 -20.83 17.43 0.64
C ASN A 310 -19.90 18.55 1.12
N GLU A 311 -19.77 18.73 2.44
CA GLU A 311 -18.90 19.75 3.04
C GLU A 311 -17.42 19.34 3.05
N VAL A 312 -17.14 18.05 2.85
CA VAL A 312 -15.79 17.48 2.98
C VAL A 312 -15.29 16.80 1.71
N LEU A 313 -16.03 16.85 0.61
CA LEU A 313 -15.62 16.24 -0.66
C LEU A 313 -14.23 16.70 -1.12
N PRO A 314 -13.44 15.81 -1.74
CA PRO A 314 -12.18 16.19 -2.36
C PRO A 314 -12.41 17.09 -3.59
N SER A 315 -11.34 17.71 -4.10
CA SER A 315 -11.43 18.41 -5.39
C SER A 315 -11.92 17.49 -6.49
N ASP A 316 -12.80 18.01 -7.34
CA ASP A 316 -13.24 17.35 -8.57
C ASP A 316 -12.12 17.15 -9.61
N THR A 317 -11.00 17.86 -9.43
CA THR A 317 -9.79 17.76 -10.24
C THR A 317 -8.73 16.82 -9.67
N LEU A 318 -8.98 16.17 -8.52
CA LEU A 318 -8.05 15.20 -7.95
C LEU A 318 -7.93 13.99 -8.88
N ILE A 319 -6.68 13.65 -9.21
CA ILE A 319 -6.31 12.52 -10.07
C ILE A 319 -5.71 11.44 -9.18
N ILE A 320 -6.25 10.22 -9.24
CA ILE A 320 -5.89 9.12 -8.34
C ILE A 320 -4.43 8.69 -8.50
N GLU A 321 -3.89 8.73 -9.72
CA GLU A 321 -2.49 8.43 -10.01
C GLU A 321 -1.54 9.36 -9.23
N GLU A 322 -1.86 10.66 -9.17
CA GLU A 322 -1.02 11.65 -8.50
C GLU A 322 -0.93 11.48 -6.97
N ILE A 323 -1.82 10.66 -6.39
CA ILE A 323 -1.77 10.31 -4.96
C ILE A 323 -0.58 9.36 -4.70
N PHE A 324 -0.23 8.50 -5.65
CA PHE A 324 0.75 7.43 -5.46
C PHE A 324 2.14 7.73 -6.07
N ASP A 325 2.25 8.81 -6.85
CA ASP A 325 3.49 9.34 -7.43
C ASP A 325 4.55 9.78 -6.40
#